data_AF-A0A3D5RQ73-F1
#
_entry.id   AF-A0A3D5RQ73-F1
#
_cell.length_a   1.000
_cell.length_b   1.000
_cell.length_c   1.000
_cell.angle_alpha   90.00
_cell.angle_beta   90.00
_cell.angle_gamma   90.00
#
_symmetry.space_group_name_H-M   'P 1'
#
loop_
_entity.id
_entity.type
_entity.pdbx_description
1 polymer ?
#
loop_
_entity_poly.entity_id
_entity_poly.type
_entity_poly.pdbx_seq_one_letter_code
_entity_poly.pdbx_strand_id
1 'polypeptide(L)'
;MRRDILEALTQQLERKSGCACVTNLHSGQQALLYEGGERGNLTLNEAQRIAVLRRIKADKSGLEGNIFIRVYVPPRRLVIIGAVHVAQFLCPMAKLVGFDVTVIDPREAFFRSASLSRFDGIIAW
;
A
#
# COMPACT_ATOMS: atom_id res chain seq x y z
N MET A 1 16.84 11.89 0.39
CA MET A 1 15.82 11.74 1.45
C MET A 1 16.55 11.63 2.78
N ARG A 2 16.13 12.37 3.83
CA ARG A 2 16.81 12.32 5.13
C ARG A 2 16.69 10.93 5.77
N ARG A 3 17.69 10.55 6.57
CA ARG A 3 17.80 9.22 7.18
C ARG A 3 16.67 8.92 8.16
N ASP A 4 16.32 9.86 9.01
CA ASP A 4 15.23 9.76 9.99
C ASP A 4 13.87 9.49 9.32
N ILE A 5 13.61 10.14 8.18
CA ILE A 5 12.38 9.96 7.40
C ILE A 5 12.39 8.58 6.70
N LEU A 6 13.54 8.15 6.20
CA LEU A 6 13.68 6.85 5.53
C LEU A 6 13.49 5.68 6.51
N GLU A 7 14.05 5.78 7.71
CA GLU A 7 13.87 4.79 8.78
C GLU A 7 12.40 4.69 9.20
N ALA A 8 11.73 5.83 9.40
CA ALA A 8 10.30 5.86 9.69
C ALA A 8 9.44 5.28 8.55
N LEU A 9 9.77 5.59 7.28
CA LEU A 9 9.09 5.04 6.11
C LEU A 9 9.22 3.51 6.08
N THR A 10 10.44 3.00 6.26
CA THR A 10 10.70 1.56 6.26
C THR A 10 9.85 0.85 7.32
N GLN A 11 9.77 1.41 8.53
CA GLN A 11 8.93 0.87 9.60
C GLN A 11 7.43 0.86 9.25
N GLN A 12 6.92 1.89 8.54
CA GLN A 12 5.51 1.90 8.11
C GLN A 12 5.23 0.86 7.03
N LEU A 13 6.16 0.65 6.10
CA LEU A 13 6.06 -0.36 5.05
C LEU A 13 6.02 -1.77 5.64
N GLU A 14 6.87 -2.07 6.63
CA GLU A 14 6.86 -3.36 7.36
C GLU A 14 5.54 -3.60 8.08
N ARG A 15 4.94 -2.55 8.64
CA ARG A 15 3.64 -2.59 9.31
C ARG A 15 2.45 -2.65 8.35
N LYS A 16 2.68 -2.60 7.04
CA LYS A 16 1.63 -2.45 6.00
C LYS A 16 0.70 -1.26 6.33
N SER A 17 1.24 -0.17 6.87
CA SER A 17 0.48 1.06 7.14
C SER A 17 0.75 2.10 6.07
N GLY A 18 -0.32 2.77 5.61
CA GLY A 18 -0.23 3.83 4.60
C GLY A 18 0.44 5.08 5.17
N CYS A 19 1.37 5.64 4.42
CA CYS A 19 2.06 6.88 4.79
C CYS A 19 2.32 7.75 3.56
N ALA A 20 2.71 9.00 3.78
CA ALA A 20 3.11 9.89 2.71
C ALA A 20 4.27 10.78 3.12
N CYS A 21 5.26 10.91 2.24
CA CYS A 21 6.34 11.88 2.37
C CYS A 21 5.91 13.18 1.68
N VAL A 22 5.78 14.24 2.48
CA VAL A 22 5.48 15.59 2.03
C VAL A 22 6.79 16.35 1.91
N THR A 23 7.00 17.00 0.78
CA THR A 23 8.18 17.84 0.51
C THR A 23 7.72 19.24 0.18
N ASN A 24 8.20 20.24 0.91
CA ASN A 24 8.03 21.64 0.53
C ASN A 24 8.95 21.93 -0.66
N LEU A 25 8.37 22.40 -1.76
CA LEU A 25 9.10 22.60 -3.01
C LEU A 25 9.99 23.83 -3.01
N HIS A 26 9.76 24.77 -2.10
CA HIS A 26 10.58 25.97 -1.96
C HIS A 26 11.76 25.75 -0.98
N SER A 27 11.50 25.17 0.19
CA SER A 27 12.53 24.99 1.22
C SER A 27 13.25 23.65 1.17
N GLY A 28 12.72 22.67 0.43
CA GLY A 28 13.22 21.29 0.43
C GLY A 28 13.00 20.53 1.74
N GLN A 29 12.33 21.14 2.73
CA GLN A 29 11.98 20.48 3.99
C GLN A 29 10.99 19.34 3.75
N GLN A 30 11.09 18.29 4.55
CA GLN A 30 10.31 17.06 4.38
C GLN A 30 9.67 16.61 5.68
N ALA A 31 8.49 16.03 5.58
CA ALA A 31 7.83 15.32 6.66
C ALA A 31 7.14 14.06 6.15
N LEU A 32 7.29 12.97 6.89
CA LEU A 32 6.50 11.76 6.72
C LEU A 32 5.27 11.85 7.61
N LEU A 33 4.09 11.83 7.01
CA LEU A 33 2.83 11.67 7.72
C LEU A 33 2.40 10.19 7.63
N TYR A 34 2.04 9.61 8.77
CA TYR A 34 1.56 8.23 8.88
C TYR A 34 0.51 8.12 9.99
N GLU A 35 -0.11 6.95 10.10
CA GLU A 35 -1.10 6.71 11.15
C GLU A 35 -0.45 6.80 12.54
N GLY A 36 -0.93 7.74 13.36
CA GLY A 36 -0.41 7.96 14.71
C GLY A 36 0.81 8.88 14.81
N GLY A 37 1.26 9.54 13.73
CA GLY A 37 2.33 10.52 13.88
C GLY A 37 2.86 11.22 12.63
N GLU A 38 3.84 12.08 12.87
CA GLU A 38 4.59 12.83 11.86
C GLU A 38 6.09 12.77 12.21
N ARG A 39 6.96 12.69 11.19
CA ARG A 39 8.43 12.67 11.34
C ARG A 39 9.11 13.53 10.29
N GLY A 40 9.99 14.44 10.68
CA GLY A 40 10.78 15.25 9.77
C GLY A 40 10.94 16.69 10.26
N ASN A 41 11.31 17.59 9.34
CA ASN A 41 11.61 18.99 9.62
C ASN A 41 10.64 19.98 8.96
N LEU A 42 9.55 19.48 8.37
CA LEU A 42 8.43 20.28 7.87
C LEU A 42 7.25 20.09 8.83
N THR A 43 6.68 21.17 9.36
CA THR A 43 5.45 21.08 10.17
C THR A 43 4.25 21.26 9.26
N LEU A 44 3.37 20.26 9.20
CA LEU A 44 2.14 20.35 8.42
C LEU A 44 1.03 21.07 9.20
N ASN A 45 0.37 22.04 8.57
CA ASN A 45 -0.85 22.62 9.13
C ASN A 45 -2.04 21.66 8.98
N GLU A 46 -3.15 21.95 9.67
CA GLU A 46 -4.33 21.07 9.67
C GLU A 46 -4.90 20.80 8.26
N ALA A 47 -5.00 21.85 7.43
CA ALA A 47 -5.49 21.71 6.07
C ALA A 47 -4.59 20.81 5.20
N GLN A 48 -3.28 20.96 5.31
CA GLN A 48 -2.29 20.11 4.64
C GLN A 48 -2.39 18.67 5.13
N ARG A 49 -2.53 18.44 6.45
CA ARG A 49 -2.70 17.09 7.00
C ARG A 49 -3.95 16.41 6.44
N ILE A 50 -5.07 17.12 6.37
CA ILE A 50 -6.31 16.60 5.76
C ILE A 50 -6.10 16.25 4.28
N ALA A 51 -5.43 17.13 3.52
CA ALA A 51 -5.14 16.90 2.10
C ALA A 51 -4.21 15.68 1.87
N VAL A 52 -3.23 15.48 2.75
CA VAL A 52 -2.31 14.33 2.72
C VAL A 52 -3.06 13.05 3.06
N LEU A 53 -3.86 13.03 4.14
CA LEU A 53 -4.65 11.86 4.53
C LEU A 53 -5.63 11.44 3.44
N ARG A 54 -6.28 12.42 2.77
CA ARG A 54 -7.15 12.16 1.62
C ARG A 54 -6.40 11.45 0.49
N ARG A 55 -5.15 11.87 0.22
CA ARG A 55 -4.30 11.27 -0.83
C ARG A 55 -3.79 9.89 -0.46
N ILE A 56 -3.44 9.65 0.80
CA ILE A 56 -3.09 8.30 1.30
C ILE A 56 -4.27 7.36 1.06
N LYS A 57 -5.48 7.76 1.46
CA LYS A 57 -6.70 6.96 1.25
C LYS A 57 -7.00 6.71 -0.23
N ALA A 58 -6.71 7.69 -1.10
CA ALA A 58 -6.93 7.58 -2.53
C ALA A 58 -5.83 6.82 -3.28
N ASP A 59 -4.69 6.53 -2.63
CA ASP A 59 -3.48 6.02 -3.26
C ASP A 59 -3.02 6.90 -4.43
N LYS A 60 -2.91 8.21 -4.19
CA LYS A 60 -2.55 9.19 -5.23
C LYS A 60 -1.53 10.19 -4.73
N SER A 61 -0.33 10.15 -5.34
CA SER A 61 0.67 11.20 -5.18
C SER A 61 0.30 12.44 -6.01
N GLY A 62 0.84 13.60 -5.64
CA GLY A 62 0.63 14.82 -6.42
C GLY A 62 0.99 16.12 -5.69
N LEU A 63 0.66 17.23 -6.33
CA LEU A 63 0.90 18.58 -5.82
C LEU A 63 -0.31 19.11 -5.04
N GLU A 64 -0.03 19.91 -4.00
CA GLU A 64 -0.95 20.74 -3.22
C GLU A 64 -0.28 22.10 -2.99
N GLY A 65 -0.59 23.09 -3.82
CA GLY A 65 0.12 24.38 -3.77
C GLY A 65 1.63 24.20 -3.85
N ASN A 66 2.35 24.58 -2.80
CA ASN A 66 3.82 24.53 -2.74
C ASN A 66 4.39 23.26 -2.08
N ILE A 67 3.56 22.25 -1.82
CA ILE A 67 4.01 20.95 -1.31
C ILE A 67 3.76 19.84 -2.33
N PHE A 68 4.71 18.92 -2.41
CA PHE A 68 4.58 17.66 -3.14
C PHE A 68 4.34 16.51 -2.15
N ILE A 69 3.30 15.72 -2.39
CA ILE A 69 2.88 14.61 -1.54
C ILE A 69 3.16 13.32 -2.30
N ARG A 70 4.13 12.54 -1.80
CA ARG A 70 4.44 11.19 -2.31
C ARG A 70 3.85 10.14 -1.39
N VAL A 71 2.83 9.44 -1.87
CA VAL A 71 2.10 8.40 -1.12
C VAL A 71 2.82 7.06 -1.22
N TYR A 72 2.84 6.33 -0.11
CA TYR A 72 3.31 4.96 0.00
C TYR A 72 2.24 4.17 0.75
N VAL A 73 1.50 3.33 0.03
CA VAL A 73 0.51 2.42 0.62
C VAL A 73 0.88 0.98 0.28
N PRO A 74 0.55 0.01 1.14
CA PRO A 74 0.72 -1.40 0.81
C PRO A 74 -0.12 -1.78 -0.42
N PRO A 75 0.26 -2.86 -1.13
CA PRO A 75 -0.56 -3.45 -2.19
C PRO A 75 -2.02 -3.64 -1.75
N ARG A 76 -2.95 -3.37 -2.67
CA ARG A 76 -4.37 -3.64 -2.42
C ARG A 76 -4.58 -5.15 -2.30
N ARG A 77 -5.37 -5.56 -1.31
CA ARG A 77 -5.72 -6.97 -1.13
C ARG A 77 -6.82 -7.37 -2.11
N LEU A 78 -6.64 -8.49 -2.81
CA LEU A 78 -7.66 -9.13 -3.64
C LEU A 78 -7.92 -10.53 -3.09
N VAL A 79 -9.12 -10.75 -2.59
CA VAL A 79 -9.56 -12.06 -2.10
C VAL A 79 -10.42 -12.71 -3.18
N ILE A 80 -10.00 -13.88 -3.66
CA ILE A 80 -10.71 -14.65 -4.69
C ILE A 80 -11.33 -15.87 -4.01
N ILE A 81 -12.65 -15.96 -4.04
CA ILE A 81 -13.40 -17.10 -3.49
C ILE A 81 -13.73 -18.05 -4.65
N GLY A 82 -13.15 -19.25 -4.61
CA GLY A 82 -13.25 -20.27 -5.65
C GLY A 82 -11.97 -20.41 -6.45
N ALA A 83 -11.31 -21.55 -6.31
CA ALA A 83 -10.05 -21.92 -6.99
C ALA A 83 -10.31 -22.61 -8.35
N VAL A 84 -11.36 -22.20 -9.06
CA VAL A 84 -11.78 -22.81 -10.34
C VAL A 84 -11.07 -22.14 -11.53
N HIS A 85 -11.34 -22.62 -12.76
CA HIS A 85 -10.60 -22.24 -13.98
C HIS A 85 -10.31 -20.73 -14.16
N VAL A 86 -11.27 -19.85 -13.87
CA VAL A 86 -11.07 -18.39 -13.99
C VAL A 86 -9.96 -17.88 -13.06
N ALA A 87 -9.87 -18.43 -11.84
CA ALA A 87 -8.88 -18.02 -10.85
C ALA A 87 -7.44 -18.29 -11.34
N GLN A 88 -7.22 -19.37 -12.11
CA GLN A 88 -5.89 -19.73 -12.63
C GLN A 88 -5.28 -18.66 -13.52
N PHE A 89 -6.11 -17.87 -14.21
CA PHE A 89 -5.67 -16.75 -15.07
C PHE A 89 -5.78 -15.42 -14.35
N LEU A 90 -6.81 -15.23 -13.52
CA LEU A 90 -7.01 -13.98 -12.78
C LEU A 90 -5.90 -13.70 -11.77
N CYS A 91 -5.47 -14.72 -11.01
CA CYS A 91 -4.43 -14.56 -9.97
C CYS A 91 -3.11 -13.97 -10.52
N PRO A 92 -2.49 -14.52 -11.59
CA PRO A 92 -1.26 -13.94 -12.13
C PRO A 92 -1.48 -12.54 -12.72
N MET A 93 -2.61 -12.28 -13.39
CA MET A 93 -2.94 -10.94 -13.90
C MET A 93 -3.06 -9.91 -12.75
N ALA A 94 -3.74 -10.30 -11.66
CA ALA A 94 -3.88 -9.44 -10.48
C ALA A 94 -2.54 -9.18 -9.78
N LYS A 95 -1.67 -10.19 -9.67
CA LYS A 95 -0.33 -10.01 -9.10
C LYS A 95 0.53 -9.08 -9.94
N LEU A 96 0.45 -9.18 -11.27
CA LEU A 96 1.18 -8.31 -12.21
C LEU A 96 0.81 -6.83 -12.06
N VAL A 97 -0.46 -6.53 -11.79
CA VAL A 97 -0.92 -5.14 -11.56
C VAL A 97 -0.78 -4.69 -10.09
N GLY A 98 -0.12 -5.49 -9.24
CA GLY A 98 0.27 -5.10 -7.89
C GLY A 98 -0.73 -5.43 -6.79
N PHE A 99 -1.65 -6.38 -6.98
CA PHE A 99 -2.49 -6.87 -5.88
C PHE A 99 -1.77 -7.88 -4.99
N ASP A 100 -2.10 -7.85 -3.69
CA ASP A 100 -1.85 -8.93 -2.74
C ASP A 100 -2.99 -9.95 -2.85
N VAL A 101 -2.75 -11.07 -3.54
CA VAL A 101 -3.79 -12.02 -3.94
C VAL A 101 -3.86 -13.19 -2.96
N THR A 102 -5.05 -13.44 -2.42
CA THR A 102 -5.36 -14.61 -1.60
C THR A 102 -6.51 -15.39 -2.22
N VAL A 103 -6.36 -16.70 -2.38
CA VAL A 103 -7.39 -17.58 -2.92
C VAL A 103 -7.99 -18.43 -1.80
N ILE A 104 -9.31 -18.54 -1.78
CA ILE A 104 -10.10 -19.21 -0.76
C ILE A 104 -10.95 -20.27 -1.46
N ASP A 105 -10.69 -21.55 -1.24
CA ASP A 105 -11.56 -22.66 -1.72
C ASP A 105 -11.56 -23.81 -0.71
N PRO A 106 -12.72 -24.31 -0.23
CA PRO A 106 -12.75 -25.36 0.78
C PRO A 106 -12.37 -26.73 0.19
N ARG A 107 -12.32 -26.82 -1.14
CA ARG A 107 -12.00 -28.05 -1.87
C ARG A 107 -10.54 -27.98 -2.27
N GLU A 108 -9.70 -28.55 -1.41
CA GLU A 108 -8.25 -28.61 -1.57
C GLU A 108 -7.77 -29.02 -2.97
N ALA A 109 -8.48 -29.95 -3.61
CA ALA A 109 -8.17 -30.42 -4.96
C ALA A 109 -8.10 -29.28 -6.01
N PHE A 110 -8.92 -28.23 -5.88
CA PHE A 110 -8.94 -27.11 -6.81
C PHE A 110 -7.76 -26.15 -6.58
N PHE A 111 -7.41 -25.91 -5.31
CA PHE A 111 -6.28 -25.05 -4.96
C PHE A 111 -4.93 -25.69 -5.31
N ARG A 112 -4.80 -27.01 -5.15
CA ARG A 112 -3.56 -27.76 -5.42
C ARG A 112 -3.19 -27.89 -6.91
N SER A 113 -3.95 -27.29 -7.82
CA SER A 113 -3.54 -27.17 -9.22
C SER A 113 -2.20 -26.41 -9.35
N ALA A 114 -1.33 -26.84 -10.27
CA ALA A 114 0.02 -26.26 -10.44
C ALA A 114 0.02 -24.74 -10.70
N SER A 115 -1.11 -24.18 -11.17
CA SER A 115 -1.23 -22.74 -11.43
C SER A 115 -1.48 -21.91 -10.16
N LEU A 116 -2.16 -22.47 -9.15
CA LEU A 116 -2.63 -21.72 -7.97
C LEU A 116 -1.79 -21.94 -6.70
N SER A 117 -1.02 -23.03 -6.62
CA SER A 117 -0.20 -23.36 -5.44
C SER A 117 0.89 -22.35 -5.07
N ARG A 118 1.18 -21.38 -5.95
CA ARG A 118 2.14 -20.28 -5.75
C ARG A 118 1.54 -19.02 -5.11
N PHE A 119 0.23 -18.99 -4.87
CA PHE A 119 -0.46 -17.87 -4.23
C PHE A 119 -0.80 -18.21 -2.78
N ASP A 120 -1.08 -17.20 -1.96
CA ASP A 120 -1.56 -17.42 -0.61
C ASP A 120 -2.95 -18.08 -0.65
N GLY A 121 -3.13 -19.14 0.13
CA GLY A 121 -4.30 -19.99 0.10
C GLY A 121 -4.91 -20.23 1.46
N ILE A 122 -6.24 -20.12 1.55
CA ILE A 122 -7.02 -20.65 2.68
C ILE A 122 -7.82 -21.84 2.13
N ILE A 123 -7.66 -23.01 2.74
CA ILE A 123 -8.19 -24.28 2.23
C ILE A 123 -9.09 -24.98 3.27
N ALA A 124 -8.95 -24.60 4.55
CA ALA A 124 -9.77 -25.11 5.65
C ALA A 124 -10.24 -23.93 6.50
N TRP A 125 -11.54 -23.89 6.80
CA TRP A 125 -12.19 -22.93 7.68
C TRP A 125 -13.36 -23.58 8.41
#